data_AF-A0A850Z7L2-F1
#
_entry.id   AF-A0A850Z7L2-F1
#
_cell.length_a   1.000
_cell.length_b   1.000
_cell.length_c   1.000
_cell.angle_alpha   90.00
_cell.angle_beta   90.00
_cell.angle_gamma   90.00
#
_symmetry.space_group_name_H-M   'P 1'
#
loop_
_entity.id
_entity.type
_entity.pdbx_description
1 polymer ?
#
loop_
_entity_poly.entity_id
_entity_poly.type
_entity_poly.pdbx_seq_one_letter_code
_entity_poly.pdbx_strand_id
1 'polypeptide(L)'
;FLRIQKEPPTLQLKEPPPSVLEADLTEFDVASSHLPSEVLYMLKNVRVLGHFEKPLFLELCKHMVFQQCQQGEDVFRPGQPDTSIYVLQEGKLELLLTETDGKETVMKEVFPGDSVHSLLSILDVIT
;
A
#
# COMPACT_ATOMS: atom_id res chain seq x y z
N PHE A 1 -25.00 -32.66 -39.18
CA PHE A 1 -25.36 -32.09 -37.87
C PHE A 1 -24.16 -32.22 -36.93
N LEU A 2 -23.54 -31.09 -36.54
CA LEU A 2 -22.42 -31.04 -35.59
C LEU A 2 -22.96 -31.29 -34.17
N ARG A 3 -22.56 -32.40 -33.54
CA ARG A 3 -22.85 -32.68 -32.13
C ARG A 3 -21.79 -31.98 -31.29
N ILE A 4 -22.12 -30.81 -30.75
CA ILE A 4 -21.30 -30.15 -29.72
C ILE A 4 -21.58 -30.89 -28.41
N GLN A 5 -20.55 -31.53 -27.86
CA GLN A 5 -20.65 -32.17 -26.55
C GLN A 5 -20.85 -31.07 -25.49
N LYS A 6 -21.88 -31.21 -24.65
CA LYS A 6 -22.18 -30.32 -23.53
C LYS A 6 -21.38 -30.74 -22.28
N GLU A 7 -20.06 -30.80 -22.41
CA GLU A 7 -19.22 -30.92 -21.22
C GLU A 7 -19.01 -29.51 -20.64
N PRO A 8 -19.22 -29.31 -19.32
CA PRO A 8 -18.98 -28.01 -18.70
C PRO A 8 -17.49 -27.66 -18.86
N PRO A 9 -17.16 -26.42 -19.28
CA PRO A 9 -15.77 -26.05 -19.50
C PRO A 9 -14.98 -26.23 -18.21
N THR A 10 -13.84 -26.92 -18.31
CA THR A 10 -12.92 -27.11 -17.19
C THR A 10 -12.43 -25.74 -16.74
N LEU A 11 -12.77 -25.36 -15.50
CA LEU A 11 -12.32 -24.09 -14.91
C LEU A 11 -10.80 -24.17 -14.74
N GLN A 12 -10.08 -23.41 -15.57
CA GLN A 12 -8.64 -23.21 -15.39
C GLN A 12 -8.44 -21.98 -14.52
N LEU A 13 -7.71 -22.13 -13.42
CA LEU A 13 -7.19 -21.00 -12.66
C LEU A 13 -6.25 -20.22 -13.59
N LYS A 14 -6.71 -19.05 -14.06
CA LYS A 14 -5.89 -18.12 -14.82
C LYS A 14 -5.65 -16.91 -13.94
N GLU A 15 -4.38 -16.58 -13.75
CA GLU A 15 -4.02 -15.31 -13.15
C GLU A 15 -4.50 -14.17 -14.09
N PRO A 16 -5.04 -13.07 -13.54
CA PRO A 16 -5.37 -11.91 -14.35
C PRO A 16 -4.08 -11.42 -15.05
N PRO A 17 -4.17 -10.98 -16.31
CA PRO A 17 -2.98 -10.50 -17.02
C PRO A 17 -2.32 -9.34 -16.23
N PRO A 18 -0.98 -9.21 -16.26
CA PRO A 18 -0.25 -8.18 -15.52
C PRO A 18 -0.76 -6.76 -15.77
N SER A 19 -1.33 -6.51 -16.96
CA SER A 19 -1.96 -5.26 -17.34
C SER A 19 -3.15 -4.85 -16.47
N VAL A 20 -3.77 -5.77 -15.73
CA VAL A 20 -4.79 -5.45 -14.71
C VAL A 20 -4.18 -4.75 -13.49
N LEU A 21 -2.88 -4.95 -13.25
CA LEU A 21 -2.13 -4.38 -12.13
C LEU A 21 -1.31 -3.14 -12.52
N GLU A 22 -1.26 -2.82 -13.81
CA GLU A 22 -0.56 -1.65 -14.34
C GLU A 22 -1.51 -0.45 -14.26
N ALA A 23 -1.23 0.45 -13.32
CA ALA A 23 -1.88 1.75 -13.30
C ALA A 23 -1.41 2.54 -14.54
N ASP A 24 -2.34 3.16 -15.26
CA ASP A 24 -2.03 4.13 -16.31
C ASP A 24 -1.31 5.33 -15.68
N LEU A 25 0.02 5.26 -15.64
CA LEU A 25 0.91 6.34 -15.16
C LEU A 25 0.88 7.59 -16.06
N THR A 26 -0.03 7.65 -17.04
CA THR A 26 -0.14 8.71 -18.04
C THR A 26 -1.02 9.88 -17.60
N GLU A 27 -1.89 9.73 -16.59
CA GLU A 27 -2.76 10.83 -16.12
C GLU A 27 -2.12 11.68 -15.02
N PHE A 28 -1.24 11.07 -14.22
CA PHE A 28 -0.34 11.80 -13.35
C PHE A 28 1.03 11.77 -14.02
N ASP A 29 1.38 12.80 -14.80
CA ASP A 29 2.80 13.07 -15.10
C ASP A 29 3.49 13.43 -13.78
N VAL A 30 3.78 12.41 -12.96
CA VAL A 30 4.48 12.50 -11.68
C VAL A 30 5.86 13.17 -11.89
N ALA A 31 6.42 13.05 -13.10
CA ALA A 31 7.67 13.65 -13.51
C ALA A 31 7.57 15.13 -13.94
N SER A 32 6.38 15.64 -14.30
CA SER A 32 6.19 17.04 -14.73
C SER A 32 5.54 17.92 -13.67
N SER A 33 5.04 17.31 -12.59
CA SER A 33 4.35 18.00 -11.51
C SER A 33 5.31 18.28 -10.35
N HIS A 34 5.41 19.56 -9.93
CA HIS A 34 6.22 20.03 -8.80
C HIS A 34 5.65 19.58 -7.43
N LEU A 35 5.33 18.30 -7.27
CA LEU A 35 4.69 17.78 -6.08
C LEU A 35 5.71 17.52 -4.97
N PRO A 36 5.33 17.72 -3.69
CA PRO A 36 6.16 17.33 -2.56
C PRO A 36 6.49 15.83 -2.55
N SER A 37 7.65 15.46 -2.01
CA SER A 37 8.13 14.07 -1.93
C SER A 37 7.12 13.12 -1.30
N GLU A 38 6.37 13.59 -0.31
CA GLU A 38 5.40 12.80 0.46
C GLU A 38 4.24 12.36 -0.44
N VAL A 39 3.81 13.25 -1.35
CA VAL A 39 2.76 12.97 -2.32
C VAL A 39 3.24 11.95 -3.35
N LEU A 40 4.49 12.08 -3.81
CA LEU A 40 5.12 11.13 -4.73
C LEU A 40 5.22 9.74 -4.10
N TYR A 41 5.67 9.68 -2.85
CA TYR A 41 5.78 8.44 -2.09
C TYR A 41 4.41 7.80 -1.86
N MET A 42 3.38 8.61 -1.58
CA MET A 42 2.02 8.10 -1.41
C MET A 42 1.51 7.47 -2.72
N LEU A 43 1.66 8.14 -3.87
CA LEU A 43 1.23 7.60 -5.17
C LEU A 43 1.99 6.32 -5.54
N LYS A 44 3.28 6.26 -5.23
CA LYS A 44 4.11 5.06 -5.44
C LYS A 44 3.64 3.89 -4.59
N ASN A 45 3.32 4.13 -3.32
CA ASN A 45 3.01 3.08 -2.35
C ASN A 45 1.51 2.72 -2.28
N VAL A 46 0.63 3.59 -2.76
CA VAL A 46 -0.84 3.46 -2.71
C VAL A 46 -1.41 3.68 -4.11
N ARG A 47 -1.21 2.69 -4.99
CA ARG A 47 -1.53 2.78 -6.43
C ARG A 47 -2.96 3.21 -6.74
N VAL A 48 -3.93 2.84 -5.89
CA VAL A 48 -5.34 3.20 -6.08
C VAL A 48 -5.56 4.72 -6.13
N LEU A 49 -4.72 5.51 -5.46
CA LEU A 49 -4.82 6.96 -5.46
C LEU A 49 -4.43 7.59 -6.81
N GLY A 50 -3.62 6.89 -7.61
CA GLY A 50 -3.26 7.33 -8.96
C GLY A 50 -4.42 7.27 -9.95
N HIS A 51 -5.51 6.56 -9.61
CA HIS A 51 -6.73 6.49 -10.42
C HIS A 51 -7.75 7.58 -10.08
N PHE A 52 -7.49 8.40 -9.06
CA PHE A 52 -8.39 9.49 -8.71
C PHE A 52 -8.19 10.65 -9.66
N GLU A 53 -9.31 11.24 -10.11
CA GLU A 53 -9.25 12.49 -10.86
C GLU A 53 -8.46 13.54 -10.06
N LYS A 54 -7.66 14.34 -10.77
CA LYS A 54 -6.77 15.33 -10.14
C LYS A 54 -7.44 16.22 -9.08
N PRO A 55 -8.66 16.76 -9.28
CA PRO A 55 -9.33 17.56 -8.25
C PRO A 55 -9.62 16.78 -6.96
N LEU A 56 -10.05 15.52 -7.08
CA LEU A 56 -10.34 14.65 -5.93
C LEU A 56 -9.06 14.32 -5.16
N PHE A 57 -8.00 13.94 -5.89
CA PHE A 57 -6.70 13.64 -5.28
C PHE A 57 -6.14 14.83 -4.51
N LEU A 58 -6.22 16.03 -5.07
CA LEU A 58 -5.77 17.25 -4.41
C LEU A 58 -6.60 17.59 -3.17
N GLU A 59 -7.90 17.27 -3.16
CA GLU A 59 -8.73 17.41 -1.95
C GLU A 59 -8.24 16.46 -0.85
N LEU A 60 -7.92 15.22 -1.19
CA LEU A 60 -7.36 14.25 -0.23
C LEU A 60 -6.00 14.70 0.32
N CYS A 61 -5.14 15.30 -0.51
CA CYS A 61 -3.87 15.87 -0.05
C CYS A 61 -4.06 16.91 1.07
N LYS A 62 -5.20 17.62 1.14
CA LYS A 62 -5.45 18.59 2.21
C LYS A 62 -5.69 17.94 3.58
N HIS A 63 -6.03 16.66 3.60
CA HIS A 63 -6.22 15.88 4.82
C HIS A 63 -4.91 15.22 5.29
N MET A 64 -3.81 15.37 4.56
CA MET A 64 -2.49 14.94 5.02
C MET A 64 -2.03 15.80 6.18
N VAL A 65 -1.49 15.14 7.20
CA VAL A 65 -0.91 15.80 8.36
C VAL A 65 0.49 15.27 8.58
N PHE A 66 1.38 16.15 9.04
CA PHE A 66 2.70 15.74 9.50
C PHE A 66 2.61 15.28 10.95
N GLN A 67 3.11 14.08 11.21
CA GLN A 67 3.22 13.54 12.55
C GLN A 67 4.70 13.29 12.85
N GLN A 68 5.19 13.87 13.95
CA GLN A 68 6.53 13.60 14.47
C GLN A 68 6.45 12.57 15.58
N CYS A 69 7.41 11.64 15.57
CA CYS A 69 7.59 10.62 16.61
C CYS A 69 9.03 10.68 17.09
N GLN A 70 9.25 10.45 18.38
CA GLN A 70 10.58 10.32 18.97
C GLN A 70 11.14 8.91 18.76
N GLN A 71 12.45 8.78 18.89
CA GLN A 71 13.09 7.47 18.83
C GLN A 71 12.53 6.54 19.93
N GLY A 72 12.11 5.34 19.54
CA GLY A 72 11.51 4.36 20.43
C GLY A 72 10.01 4.53 20.66
N GLU A 73 9.36 5.53 20.02
CA GLU A 73 7.90 5.61 19.99
C GLU A 73 7.31 4.76 18.87
N ASP A 74 6.19 4.10 19.18
CA ASP A 74 5.41 3.35 18.19
C ASP A 74 4.54 4.28 17.35
N VAL A 75 4.63 4.15 16.02
CA VAL A 75 3.71 4.83 15.10
C VAL A 75 2.33 4.18 15.12
N PHE A 76 2.29 2.85 15.17
CA PHE A 76 1.08 2.05 15.30
C PHE A 76 1.41 0.73 16.02
N ARG A 77 0.39 0.10 16.61
CA ARG A 77 0.51 -1.23 17.24
C ARG A 77 -0.56 -2.19 16.72
N PRO A 78 -0.26 -3.49 16.63
CA PRO A 78 -1.26 -4.51 16.34
C PRO A 78 -2.48 -4.40 17.27
N GLY A 79 -3.67 -4.56 16.71
CA GLY A 79 -4.94 -4.43 17.44
C GLY A 79 -5.46 -3.00 17.60
N GLN A 80 -4.72 -1.98 17.15
CA GLN A 80 -5.26 -0.63 17.00
C GLN A 80 -6.11 -0.53 15.72
N PRO A 81 -7.18 0.28 15.70
CA PRO A 81 -7.95 0.53 14.48
C PRO A 81 -7.08 1.13 13.38
N ASP A 82 -7.16 0.57 12.18
CA ASP A 82 -6.53 1.14 10.99
C ASP A 82 -7.32 2.37 10.54
N THR A 83 -6.78 3.55 10.84
CA THR A 83 -7.46 4.85 10.61
C THR A 83 -6.72 5.73 9.63
N SER A 84 -5.47 5.41 9.31
CA SER A 84 -4.56 6.31 8.60
C SER A 84 -3.51 5.53 7.82
N ILE A 85 -3.13 6.04 6.66
CA ILE A 85 -1.99 5.53 5.89
C ILE A 85 -0.76 6.37 6.23
N TYR A 86 0.35 5.70 6.53
CA TYR A 86 1.61 6.36 6.90
C TYR A 86 2.60 6.35 5.74
N VAL A 87 3.23 7.51 5.53
CA VAL A 87 4.33 7.69 4.58
C VAL A 87 5.52 8.24 5.36
N LEU A 88 6.64 7.51 5.37
CA LEU A 88 7.84 7.97 6.04
C LEU A 88 8.52 9.05 5.20
N GLN A 89 8.66 10.24 5.78
CA GLN A 89 9.34 11.39 5.16
C GLN A 89 10.83 11.42 5.52
N GLU A 90 11.17 11.22 6.80
CA GLU A 90 12.54 11.28 7.31
C GLU A 90 12.75 10.23 8.42
N GLY A 91 14.00 9.80 8.60
CA GLY A 91 14.39 8.83 9.62
C GLY A 91 14.25 7.38 9.17
N LYS A 92 13.93 6.49 10.11
CA LYS A 92 13.82 5.04 9.92
C LYS A 92 12.72 4.49 10.82
N LEU A 93 11.88 3.61 10.28
CA LEU A 93 10.97 2.80 11.08
C LEU A 93 11.43 1.35 11.08
N GLU A 94 11.19 0.66 12.19
CA GLU A 94 11.39 -0.77 12.32
C GLU A 94 10.04 -1.44 12.52
N LEU A 95 9.72 -2.41 11.68
CA LEU A 95 8.59 -3.29 11.91
C LEU A 95 9.04 -4.40 12.86
N LEU A 96 8.51 -4.39 14.07
CA LEU A 96 8.78 -5.37 15.10
C LEU A 96 7.67 -6.42 15.13
N LEU A 97 8.06 -7.70 15.21
CA LEU A 97 7.15 -8.78 15.57
C LEU A 97 7.42 -9.17 17.03
N THR A 98 6.38 -9.10 17.86
CA THR A 98 6.41 -9.55 19.25
C THR A 98 5.96 -11.00 19.32
N GLU A 99 6.85 -11.88 19.75
CA GLU A 99 6.58 -13.30 19.96
C GLU A 99 5.75 -13.54 21.23
N THR A 100 5.19 -14.75 21.37
CA THR A 100 4.37 -15.11 22.55
C THR A 100 5.11 -15.06 23.89
N ASP A 101 6.44 -15.09 23.88
CA ASP A 101 7.31 -14.94 25.05
C ASP A 101 7.67 -13.47 25.35
N GLY A 102 7.15 -12.52 24.56
CA GLY A 102 7.42 -11.09 24.67
C GLY A 102 8.71 -10.63 24.00
N LYS A 103 9.44 -11.52 23.32
CA LYS A 103 10.64 -11.14 22.57
C LYS A 103 10.28 -10.42 21.28
N GLU A 104 10.95 -9.31 21.01
CA GLU A 104 10.78 -8.56 19.77
C GLU A 104 11.86 -8.92 18.75
N THR A 105 11.44 -9.07 17.49
CA THR A 105 12.33 -9.31 16.35
C THR A 105 12.04 -8.30 15.25
N VAL A 106 13.08 -7.62 14.76
CA VAL A 106 12.98 -6.69 13.62
C VAL A 106 12.74 -7.50 12.35
N MET A 107 11.56 -7.32 11.74
CA MET A 107 11.16 -7.97 10.49
C MET A 107 11.56 -7.16 9.26
N LYS A 108 11.49 -5.83 9.36
CA LYS A 108 11.77 -4.93 8.23
C LYS A 108 12.19 -3.56 8.74
N GLU A 109 13.19 -2.98 8.09
CA GLU A 109 13.47 -1.55 8.19
C GLU A 109 12.78 -0.84 7.03
N VAL A 110 12.19 0.31 7.32
CA VAL A 110 11.50 1.17 6.35
C VAL A 110 12.21 2.51 6.32
N PHE A 111 12.62 2.93 5.13
CA PHE A 111 13.26 4.22 4.87
C PHE A 111 12.30 5.15 4.12
N PRO A 112 12.62 6.46 3.98
CA PRO A 112 11.76 7.39 3.28
C PRO A 112 11.40 6.92 1.87
N GLY A 113 10.09 6.94 1.58
CA GLY A 113 9.53 6.47 0.30
C GLY A 113 9.42 4.95 0.12
N ASP A 114 9.85 4.16 1.11
CA ASP A 114 9.53 2.73 1.17
C ASP A 114 8.07 2.52 1.60
N SER A 115 7.48 1.43 1.11
CA SER A 115 6.13 1.06 1.53
C SER A 115 6.16 0.54 2.98
N VAL A 116 5.35 1.18 3.83
CA VAL A 116 5.04 0.71 5.20
C VAL A 116 4.04 -0.45 5.17
N HIS A 117 3.37 -0.72 4.02
CA HIS A 117 2.55 -1.91 3.82
C HIS A 117 3.44 -3.15 3.84
N SER A 118 3.70 -3.64 5.04
CA SER A 118 4.13 -5.00 5.27
C SER A 118 2.91 -5.90 5.08
N LEU A 119 3.12 -7.15 4.68
CA LEU A 119 2.12 -8.16 4.31
C LEU A 119 1.06 -8.47 5.39
N LEU A 120 1.06 -7.78 6.53
CA LEU A 120 0.14 -7.95 7.66
C LEU A 120 -1.30 -7.55 7.32
N SER A 121 -1.52 -6.52 6.50
CA SER A 121 -2.89 -6.19 6.04
C SER A 121 -3.48 -7.23 5.08
N ILE A 122 -2.66 -8.14 4.53
CA ILE A 122 -3.14 -9.32 3.78
C ILE A 122 -3.37 -10.51 4.72
N LEU A 123 -2.58 -10.66 5.78
CA LEU A 123 -2.71 -11.78 6.72
C LEU A 123 -3.93 -11.64 7.64
N ASP A 124 -4.33 -10.41 8.00
CA ASP A 124 -5.54 -10.16 8.81
C ASP A 124 -6.86 -10.42 8.05
N VAL A 125 -6.82 -10.61 6.73
CA VAL A 125 -8.03 -10.91 5.92
C VAL A 125 -8.22 -12.43 5.71
N ILE A 126 -7.23 -13.26 6.08
CA ILE A 126 -7.24 -14.72 5.79
C ILE A 126 -7.51 -15.58 7.05
N THR A 127 -7.67 -14.97 8.23
CA THR A 127 -8.05 -15.69 9.47
C THR A 127 -9.45 -15.38 9.94
#